data_AF-A0A2X2WF74-F1
#
_entry.id   AF-A0A2X2WF74-F1
#
_cell.length_a   1.000
_cell.length_b   1.000
_cell.length_c   1.000
_cell.angle_alpha   90.00
_cell.angle_beta   90.00
_cell.angle_gamma   90.00
#
_symmetry.space_group_name_H-M   'P 1'
#
loop_
_entity.id
_entity.type
_entity.pdbx_description
1 polymer ?
#
loop_
_entity_poly.entity_id
_entity_poly.type
_entity_poly.pdbx_seq_one_letter_code
_entity_poly.pdbx_strand_id
1 'polypeptide(L)'
;MLIVLSLEEYERKIILWEAEFKVLNKLYKKELSQRVDSTASMKNLDECLRRKPKKPIRKFIILTNPTSEALAKELGLGYPNKALFNDEAAGVYTSGLYNDPAPFNTFWCWDKVTINRVSRESFVIENYVFSSFLMMQTLSI
;
A
#
# COMPACT_ATOMS: atom_id res chain seq x y z
N MET A 1 -0.79 20.18 -8.77
CA MET A 1 -1.53 19.78 -7.55
C MET A 1 -2.21 18.44 -7.84
N LEU A 2 -1.67 17.32 -7.32
CA LEU A 2 -2.31 16.01 -7.48
C LEU A 2 -3.55 15.97 -6.58
N ILE A 3 -4.74 15.92 -7.16
CA ILE A 3 -5.98 15.67 -6.42
C ILE A 3 -5.91 14.22 -5.96
N VAL A 4 -5.53 13.99 -4.71
CA VAL A 4 -5.58 12.68 -4.07
C VAL A 4 -7.03 12.44 -3.68
N LEU A 5 -7.70 11.50 -4.34
CA LEU A 5 -9.06 11.08 -3.98
C LEU A 5 -9.07 10.53 -2.55
N SER A 6 -10.18 10.67 -1.82
CA SER A 6 -10.37 9.81 -0.64
C SER A 6 -10.46 8.34 -1.08
N LEU A 7 -10.20 7.40 -0.16
CA LEU A 7 -10.32 5.97 -0.48
C LEU A 7 -11.73 5.63 -0.99
N GLU A 8 -12.76 6.12 -0.31
CA GLU A 8 -14.16 5.87 -0.69
C GLU A 8 -14.49 6.43 -2.08
N GLU A 9 -13.99 7.63 -2.42
CA GLU A 9 -14.17 8.19 -3.76
C GLU A 9 -13.41 7.38 -4.82
N TYR A 10 -12.21 6.91 -4.51
CA TYR A 10 -11.46 6.03 -5.40
C TYR A 10 -12.21 4.71 -5.63
N GLU A 11 -12.73 4.08 -4.58
CA GLU A 11 -13.49 2.83 -4.67
C GLU A 11 -14.75 2.98 -5.53
N ARG A 12 -15.49 4.08 -5.38
CA ARG A 12 -16.63 4.36 -6.28
C ARG A 12 -16.18 4.60 -7.72
N LYS A 13 -15.16 5.43 -7.92
CA LYS A 13 -14.70 5.81 -9.27
C LYS A 13 -14.06 4.64 -10.02
N ILE A 14 -13.35 3.74 -9.33
CA ILE A 14 -12.72 2.59 -9.98
C ILE A 14 -13.77 1.59 -10.48
N ILE A 15 -14.86 1.37 -9.73
CA ILE A 15 -15.98 0.52 -10.17
C ILE A 15 -16.63 1.06 -11.44
N LEU A 16 -16.91 2.37 -11.49
CA LEU A 16 -17.49 3.02 -12.67
C LEU A 16 -16.55 2.92 -13.87
N TRP A 17 -15.26 3.17 -13.66
CA TRP A 17 -14.24 3.07 -14.69
C TRP A 17 -14.08 1.64 -15.23
N GLU A 18 -14.11 0.62 -14.35
CA GLU A 18 -14.01 -0.78 -14.75
C GLU A 18 -15.20 -1.22 -15.62
N ALA A 19 -16.40 -0.74 -15.29
CA ALA A 19 -17.60 -0.98 -16.10
C ALA A 19 -17.47 -0.36 -17.51
N GLU A 20 -17.04 0.91 -17.59
CA GLU A 20 -16.80 1.60 -18.87
C GLU A 20 -15.71 0.90 -19.69
N PHE A 21 -14.57 0.59 -19.06
CA PHE A 21 -13.45 -0.10 -19.69
C PHE A 21 -13.87 -1.46 -20.27
N LYS A 22 -14.66 -2.24 -19.53
CA LYS A 22 -15.12 -3.56 -19.98
C LYS A 22 -15.93 -3.49 -21.27
N VAL A 23 -16.81 -2.48 -21.39
CA VAL A 23 -17.63 -2.27 -22.59
C VAL A 23 -16.77 -1.84 -23.77
N LEU A 24 -15.93 -0.81 -23.59
CA LEU A 24 -15.09 -0.26 -24.65
C LEU A 24 -14.05 -1.27 -25.14
N ASN A 25 -13.42 -2.02 -24.23
CA ASN A 25 -12.46 -3.06 -24.58
C ASN A 25 -13.12 -4.21 -25.36
N LYS A 26 -14.36 -4.58 -25.02
CA LYS A 26 -15.11 -5.60 -25.77
C LYS A 26 -15.46 -5.13 -27.18
N LEU A 27 -15.87 -3.87 -27.33
CA LEU A 27 -16.20 -3.28 -28.63
C LEU A 27 -14.95 -3.23 -29.53
N TYR A 28 -13.85 -2.69 -29.01
CA TYR A 28 -12.59 -2.61 -29.75
C TYR A 28 -12.09 -3.98 -30.22
N LYS A 29 -12.11 -5.00 -29.33
CA LYS A 29 -11.74 -6.37 -29.70
C LYS A 29 -12.66 -6.94 -30.79
N LYS A 30 -13.96 -6.66 -30.74
CA LYS A 30 -14.92 -7.12 -31.75
C LYS A 30 -14.62 -6.49 -33.11
N GLU A 31 -14.42 -5.19 -33.18
CA GLU A 31 -14.13 -4.48 -34.44
C GLU A 31 -12.81 -4.94 -35.06
N LEU A 32 -11.77 -5.12 -34.23
CA LEU A 32 -10.50 -5.72 -34.67
C LEU A 32 -10.70 -7.13 -35.26
N SER A 33 -11.51 -7.97 -34.60
CA SER A 33 -11.79 -9.34 -35.08
C SER A 33 -12.55 -9.36 -36.42
N GLN A 34 -13.38 -8.36 -36.64
CA GLN A 34 -14.18 -8.23 -37.87
C GLN A 34 -13.43 -7.48 -38.98
N ARG A 35 -12.18 -7.04 -38.73
CA ARG A 35 -11.37 -6.21 -39.64
C ARG A 35 -12.10 -4.95 -40.13
N VAL A 36 -12.97 -4.40 -39.28
CA VAL A 36 -13.69 -3.15 -39.54
C VAL A 36 -12.84 -1.99 -39.00
N ASP A 37 -13.07 -0.78 -39.50
CA ASP A 37 -12.45 0.42 -38.95
C ASP A 37 -12.73 0.52 -37.45
N SER A 38 -11.66 0.55 -36.66
CA SER A 38 -11.67 0.57 -35.20
C SER A 38 -11.06 1.86 -34.64
N THR A 39 -10.77 2.85 -35.48
CA THR A 39 -10.14 4.12 -35.07
C THR A 39 -10.94 4.85 -33.99
N ALA A 40 -12.27 4.89 -34.13
CA ALA A 40 -13.16 5.51 -33.15
C ALA A 40 -13.14 4.79 -31.79
N SER A 41 -13.29 3.46 -31.79
CA SER A 41 -13.26 2.65 -30.56
C SER A 41 -11.88 2.64 -29.90
N MET A 42 -10.80 2.66 -30.69
CA MET A 42 -9.44 2.81 -30.20
C MET A 42 -9.27 4.13 -29.44
N LYS A 43 -9.74 5.23 -30.01
CA LYS A 43 -9.67 6.56 -29.39
C LYS A 43 -10.45 6.62 -28.08
N ASN A 44 -11.68 6.06 -28.08
CA ASN A 44 -12.51 6.01 -26.88
C ASN A 44 -11.88 5.14 -25.77
N LEU A 45 -11.27 4.01 -26.14
CA LEU A 45 -10.57 3.14 -25.19
C LEU A 45 -9.33 3.81 -24.61
N ASP A 46 -8.54 4.51 -25.43
CA ASP A 46 -7.38 5.28 -24.97
C ASP A 46 -7.79 6.40 -24.00
N GLU A 47 -8.85 7.14 -24.31
CA GLU A 47 -9.38 8.18 -23.42
C GLU A 47 -9.90 7.59 -22.09
N CYS A 48 -10.56 6.43 -22.13
CA CYS A 48 -10.93 5.69 -20.93
C CYS A 48 -9.69 5.30 -20.11
N LEU A 49 -8.66 4.72 -20.73
CA LEU A 49 -7.43 4.30 -20.05
C LEU A 49 -6.73 5.48 -19.35
N ARG A 50 -6.68 6.65 -19.99
CA ARG A 50 -6.09 7.88 -19.42
C ARG A 50 -6.85 8.41 -18.19
N ARG A 51 -8.17 8.16 -18.13
CA ARG A 51 -9.04 8.56 -17.01
C ARG A 51 -9.02 7.58 -15.83
N LYS A 52 -8.19 6.53 -15.86
CA LYS A 52 -8.10 5.56 -14.78
C LYS A 52 -7.84 6.26 -13.44
N PRO A 53 -8.72 6.10 -12.44
CA PRO A 53 -8.50 6.68 -11.12
C PRO A 53 -7.16 6.22 -10.53
N LYS A 54 -6.41 7.15 -9.93
CA LYS A 54 -5.18 6.82 -9.21
C LYS A 54 -5.54 6.41 -7.79
N LYS A 55 -5.06 5.24 -7.37
CA LYS A 55 -5.24 4.77 -5.99
C LYS A 55 -4.61 5.77 -5.03
N PRO A 56 -5.35 6.30 -4.05
CA PRO A 56 -4.79 7.24 -3.11
C PRO A 56 -3.80 6.55 -2.19
N ILE A 57 -2.72 7.26 -1.90
CA ILE A 57 -1.70 6.84 -0.95
C ILE A 57 -2.32 7.00 0.45
N ARG A 58 -2.63 5.87 1.11
CA ARG A 58 -3.22 5.83 2.47
C ARG A 58 -2.31 6.61 3.47
N LYS A 59 -2.95 7.38 4.36
CA LYS A 59 -2.29 8.14 5.44
C LYS A 59 -1.96 7.21 6.62
N PHE A 60 -0.84 7.51 7.27
CA PHE A 60 -0.13 6.82 8.36
C PHE A 60 -1.01 6.08 9.39
N ILE A 61 -0.58 4.88 9.79
CA ILE A 61 -1.03 4.21 11.02
C ILE A 61 0.06 4.41 12.09
N ILE A 62 -0.35 4.93 13.24
CA ILE A 62 0.46 5.01 14.46
C ILE A 62 0.32 3.69 15.21
N LEU A 63 1.43 3.01 15.46
CA LEU A 63 1.49 1.83 16.33
C LEU A 63 2.14 2.22 17.65
N THR A 64 1.50 1.92 18.78
CA THR A 64 2.09 1.97 20.12
C THR A 64 2.48 0.54 20.52
N ASN A 65 3.75 0.32 20.81
CA ASN A 65 4.31 -0.97 21.28
C ASN A 65 3.91 -2.25 20.49
N PRO A 66 4.03 -2.30 19.15
CA PRO A 66 3.77 -3.54 18.42
C PRO A 66 4.90 -4.57 18.63
N THR A 67 4.58 -5.86 18.65
CA THR A 67 5.60 -6.91 18.48
C THR A 67 6.15 -6.92 17.05
N SER A 68 7.32 -7.54 16.81
CA SER A 68 7.89 -7.69 15.46
C SER A 68 6.93 -8.33 14.47
N GLU A 69 6.21 -9.37 14.88
CA GLU A 69 5.25 -10.08 14.04
C GLU A 69 4.01 -9.25 13.76
N ALA A 70 3.57 -8.44 14.73
CA ALA A 70 2.46 -7.51 14.58
C ALA A 70 2.85 -6.39 13.61
N LEU A 71 4.05 -5.79 13.76
CA LEU A 71 4.57 -4.78 12.86
C LEU A 71 4.71 -5.31 11.43
N ALA A 72 5.29 -6.50 11.26
CA ALA A 72 5.44 -7.15 9.94
C ALA A 72 4.08 -7.44 9.30
N LYS A 73 3.11 -7.96 10.07
CA LYS A 73 1.75 -8.21 9.59
C LYS A 73 1.07 -6.90 9.16
N GLU A 74 1.23 -5.86 9.97
CA GLU A 74 0.67 -4.54 9.70
C GLU A 74 1.27 -3.93 8.42
N LEU A 75 2.59 -4.02 8.24
CA LEU A 75 3.28 -3.56 7.02
C LEU A 75 2.90 -4.36 5.77
N GLY A 76 2.74 -5.69 5.91
CA GLY A 76 2.47 -6.58 4.77
C GLY A 76 1.01 -6.73 4.37
N LEU A 77 0.07 -6.62 5.30
CA LEU A 77 -1.37 -6.80 5.05
C LEU A 77 -2.18 -5.49 5.21
N GLY A 78 -1.58 -4.45 5.79
CA GLY A 78 -2.21 -3.16 6.03
C GLY A 78 -1.83 -2.10 4.98
N TYR A 79 -1.73 -0.84 5.41
CA TYR A 79 -1.34 0.26 4.52
C TYR A 79 0.17 0.38 4.39
N PRO A 80 0.70 0.73 3.20
CA PRO A 80 2.13 0.78 2.96
C PRO A 80 2.84 1.83 3.82
N ASN A 81 2.20 2.94 4.19
CA ASN A 81 2.86 3.99 4.99
C ASN A 81 2.54 3.85 6.47
N LYS A 82 3.55 3.62 7.31
CA LYS A 82 3.40 3.48 8.77
C LYS A 82 4.47 4.21 9.56
N ALA A 83 4.08 4.73 10.72
CA ALA A 83 4.99 5.28 11.72
C ALA A 83 4.84 4.49 13.01
N LEU A 84 5.96 4.05 13.57
CA LEU A 84 6.02 3.68 14.98
C LEU A 84 6.06 4.98 15.80
N PHE A 85 5.06 5.25 16.64
CA PHE A 85 5.05 6.43 17.52
C PHE A 85 5.00 5.94 18.97
N ASN A 86 5.98 6.33 19.77
CA ASN A 86 6.06 5.90 21.16
C ASN A 86 6.50 7.04 22.06
N ASP A 87 5.77 7.26 23.15
CA ASP A 87 6.05 8.22 24.21
C ASP A 87 7.04 7.71 25.26
N GLU A 88 7.34 6.41 25.25
CA GLU A 88 8.37 5.74 26.06
C GLU A 88 9.27 4.84 25.21
N ALA A 89 10.28 5.44 24.59
CA ALA A 89 11.24 4.71 23.75
C ALA A 89 11.98 3.59 24.50
N ALA A 90 12.16 3.71 25.82
CA ALA A 90 12.78 2.69 26.65
C ALA A 90 12.04 1.33 26.57
N GLY A 91 10.70 1.36 26.60
CA GLY A 91 9.88 0.16 26.43
C GLY A 91 10.04 -0.48 25.04
N VAL A 92 10.22 0.35 24.01
CA VAL A 92 10.46 -0.12 22.64
C VAL A 92 11.83 -0.78 22.49
N TYR A 93 12.88 -0.16 23.01
CA TYR A 93 14.25 -0.70 22.93
C TYR A 93 14.46 -1.95 23.78
N THR A 94 13.72 -2.09 24.88
CA THR A 94 13.77 -3.29 25.74
C THR A 94 12.83 -4.40 25.27
N SER A 95 11.92 -4.11 24.34
CA SER A 95 11.00 -5.10 23.78
C SER A 95 11.68 -6.06 22.80
N GLY A 96 11.00 -7.17 22.53
CA GLY A 96 11.40 -8.14 21.50
C GLY A 96 11.61 -7.55 20.10
N LEU A 97 11.09 -6.34 19.82
CA LEU A 97 11.25 -5.65 18.55
C LEU A 97 12.70 -5.19 18.29
N TYR A 98 13.44 -4.84 19.33
CA TYR A 98 14.84 -4.39 19.23
C TYR A 98 15.84 -5.41 19.74
N ASN A 99 15.40 -6.44 20.48
CA ASN A 99 16.24 -7.59 20.84
C ASN A 99 16.71 -8.39 19.60
N ASP A 100 15.91 -8.37 18.52
CA ASP A 100 16.35 -8.73 17.17
C ASP A 100 16.13 -7.54 16.23
N PRO A 101 17.16 -6.70 15.98
CA PRO A 101 17.01 -5.47 15.21
C PRO A 101 16.94 -5.71 13.69
N ALA A 102 17.22 -6.93 13.22
CA ALA A 102 17.32 -7.22 11.80
C ALA A 102 16.04 -6.85 11.03
N PRO A 103 14.82 -7.24 11.48
CA PRO A 103 13.59 -6.87 10.81
C PRO A 103 13.36 -5.35 10.76
N PHE A 104 13.69 -4.64 11.85
CA PHE A 104 13.55 -3.19 11.92
C PHE A 104 14.44 -2.48 10.90
N ASN A 105 15.71 -2.91 10.79
CA ASN A 105 16.64 -2.38 9.81
C ASN A 105 16.19 -2.67 8.38
N THR A 106 15.70 -3.88 8.11
CA THR A 106 15.15 -4.24 6.80
C THR A 106 13.97 -3.34 6.44
N PHE A 107 13.07 -3.05 7.40
CA PHE A 107 11.95 -2.13 7.17
C PHE A 107 12.42 -0.70 6.91
N TRP A 108 13.49 -0.25 7.55
CA TRP A 108 14.05 1.07 7.32
C TRP A 108 14.70 1.23 5.94
N CYS A 109 15.31 0.16 5.42
CA CYS A 109 15.97 0.16 4.10
C CYS A 109 15.00 0.10 2.91
N TRP A 110 13.68 0.03 3.16
CA TRP A 110 12.66 -0.12 2.13
C TRP A 110 12.84 -1.39 1.28
N ASP A 111 13.53 -2.39 1.81
CA ASP A 111 13.79 -3.64 1.09
C ASP A 111 12.53 -4.49 1.01
N LYS A 112 12.40 -5.25 -0.09
CA LYS A 112 11.35 -6.24 -0.24
C LYS A 112 11.53 -7.35 0.78
N VAL A 113 10.50 -7.61 1.59
CA VAL A 113 10.55 -8.64 2.65
C VAL A 113 9.54 -9.73 2.38
N THR A 114 9.99 -10.98 2.34
CA THR A 114 9.10 -12.14 2.31
C THR A 114 9.00 -12.71 3.71
N ILE A 115 7.81 -12.69 4.30
CA ILE A 115 7.54 -13.26 5.61
C ILE A 115 6.97 -14.66 5.41
N ASN A 116 7.82 -15.67 5.61
CA ASN A 116 7.42 -17.07 5.61
C ASN A 116 6.92 -17.49 6.99
N ARG A 117 5.71 -18.05 7.07
CA ARG A 117 5.12 -18.54 8.32
C ARG A 117 4.89 -20.03 8.25
N VAL A 118 5.23 -20.74 9.32
CA VAL A 118 5.05 -22.20 9.44
C VAL A 118 3.58 -22.60 9.54
N SER A 119 2.73 -21.75 10.14
CA SER A 119 1.33 -22.07 10.49
C SER A 119 0.28 -21.20 9.78
N ARG A 120 0.68 -20.26 8.90
CA ARG A 120 -0.22 -19.33 8.19
C ARG A 120 0.31 -19.05 6.79
N GLU A 121 -0.53 -18.49 5.92
CA GLU A 121 -0.08 -18.04 4.59
C GLU A 121 1.07 -17.03 4.71
N SER A 122 2.12 -17.28 3.95
CA SER A 122 3.23 -16.36 3.74
C SER A 122 2.74 -15.11 3.00
N PHE A 123 3.35 -13.96 3.28
CA PHE A 123 3.03 -12.71 2.60
C PHE A 123 4.30 -11.93 2.28
N VAL A 124 4.18 -11.06 1.26
CA VAL A 124 5.27 -10.23 0.76
C VAL A 124 4.97 -8.78 1.11
N ILE A 125 5.97 -8.10 1.67
CA ILE A 125 5.95 -6.67 1.98
C ILE A 125 6.74 -5.95 0.87
N GLU A 126 6.06 -5.10 0.11
CA GLU A 126 6.65 -4.31 -0.96
C GLU A 126 5.98 -2.93 -1.05
N ASN A 127 6.70 -1.94 -1.60
CA ASN A 127 6.19 -0.57 -1.79
C ASN A 127 5.67 0.10 -0.50
N TYR A 128 6.31 -0.13 0.64
CA TYR A 128 5.94 0.42 1.95
C TYR A 128 6.84 1.60 2.35
N VAL A 129 6.40 2.49 3.24
CA VAL A 129 7.25 3.52 3.84
C VAL A 129 7.15 3.35 5.34
N PHE A 130 8.29 3.13 5.98
CA PHE A 130 8.39 3.01 7.42
C PHE A 130 9.11 4.22 8.02
N SER A 131 8.60 4.71 9.14
CA SER A 131 9.24 5.77 9.93
C SER A 131 9.05 5.47 11.41
N SER A 132 9.89 6.05 12.28
CA SER A 132 9.69 5.98 13.72
C SER A 132 9.88 7.34 14.39
N PHE A 133 9.07 7.59 15.41
CA PHE A 133 9.11 8.74 16.30
C PHE A 133 9.10 8.19 17.72
N LEU A 134 10.27 8.17 18.35
CA LEU A 134 10.48 7.57 19.67
C LEU A 134 10.90 8.66 20.64
N MET A 135 10.09 8.90 21.67
CA MET A 135 10.42 9.86 22.72
C MET A 135 11.37 9.21 23.73
N MET A 136 12.58 9.75 23.82
CA MET A 136 13.52 9.43 24.89
C MET A 136 13.17 10.30 26.10
N GLN A 137 12.52 9.73 27.11
CA GLN A 137 12.35 10.42 28.38
C GLN A 137 13.66 10.33 29.17
N THR A 138 14.16 11.47 29.62
CA THR A 138 15.23 11.51 30.62
C THR A 138 14.67 11.03 31.95
N LEU A 139 15.37 10.14 32.67
CA LEU A 139 15.07 9.92 34.08
C LEU A 139 15.15 11.29 34.78
N SER A 140 14.05 11.75 35.35
CA SER A 140 14.09 12.79 36.39
C SER A 140 14.79 12.17 37.60
N ILE A 141 16.10 12.39 37.69
CA ILE A 141 16.92 12.12 38.88
C ILE A 141 16.72 13.27 39.86
#